data_AF-A0A944C9S6-F1
#
_entry.id   AF-A0A944C9S6-F1
#
_cell.length_a   1.000
_cell.length_b   1.000
_cell.length_c   1.000
_cell.angle_alpha   90.00
_cell.angle_beta   90.00
_cell.angle_gamma   90.00
#
_symmetry.space_group_name_H-M   'P 1'
#
loop_
_entity.id
_entity.type
_entity.pdbx_description
1 polymer ?
#
loop_
_entity_poly.entity_id
_entity_poly.type
_entity_poly.pdbx_seq_one_letter_code
_entity_poly.pdbx_strand_id
1 'polypeptide(L)'
;FAAGLSQLLVISAQLGPQDKAQEIFESLNTKGLPLTTADLVRNYLLVGLPRAEQRRLYDEYWNPITLMFGEDPGAYKLNAGIRMWLSIRSRQTRIHDKSQTYNAFKAYMTQEYQGTVEELLDELRSFCLMWAENYKFNEVKEFRCMKWAKGKSTTLLPQWGHPSGF
;
A
#
# COMPACT_ATOMS: atom_id res chain seq x y z
N PHE A 1 35.29 10.67 9.10
CA PHE A 1 34.77 10.68 7.72
C PHE A 1 35.20 9.46 6.88
N ALA A 2 36.47 9.03 6.90
CA ALA A 2 36.93 7.90 6.05
C ALA A 2 36.57 6.48 6.56
N ALA A 3 36.33 6.29 7.86
CA ALA A 3 36.15 4.95 8.44
C ALA A 3 34.82 4.24 8.09
N GLY A 4 33.82 4.97 7.60
CA GLY A 4 32.54 4.39 7.18
C GLY A 4 32.56 3.82 5.75
N LEU A 5 33.42 4.36 4.89
CA LEU A 5 33.54 3.90 3.49
C LEU A 5 34.18 2.51 3.40
N SER A 6 35.04 2.16 4.36
CA SER A 6 35.70 0.85 4.43
C SER A 6 34.76 -0.31 4.79
N GLN A 7 33.50 -0.03 5.14
CA GLN A 7 32.46 -1.03 5.37
C GLN A 7 31.40 -1.07 4.26
N LEU A 8 31.57 -0.26 3.20
CA LEU A 8 30.63 -0.21 2.08
C LEU A 8 30.84 -1.40 1.14
N LEU A 9 29.90 -2.33 1.14
CA LEU A 9 29.83 -3.40 0.15
C LEU A 9 28.93 -2.96 -1.02
N VAL A 10 29.51 -2.80 -2.21
CA VAL A 10 28.76 -2.51 -3.43
C VAL A 10 28.61 -3.81 -4.22
N ILE A 11 27.36 -4.24 -4.43
CA ILE A 11 27.03 -5.33 -5.34
C ILE A 11 26.52 -4.70 -6.63
N SER A 12 27.20 -5.00 -7.75
CA SER A 12 26.78 -4.59 -9.08
C SER A 12 26.09 -5.76 -9.78
N ALA A 13 24.92 -5.52 -10.35
CA ALA A 13 24.22 -6.48 -11.20
C ALA A 13 23.99 -5.85 -12.57
N GLN A 14 24.40 -6.56 -13.63
CA GLN A 14 24.14 -6.17 -15.01
C GLN A 14 22.99 -7.00 -15.55
N LEU A 15 22.06 -6.31 -16.21
CA LEU A 15 20.85 -6.89 -16.79
C LEU A 15 21.08 -7.17 -18.27
N GLY A 16 20.66 -8.35 -18.74
CA GLY A 16 20.60 -8.68 -20.14
C GLY A 16 19.47 -7.94 -20.86
N PRO A 17 19.46 -7.91 -22.21
CA PRO A 17 18.46 -7.19 -23.00
C PRO A 17 17.01 -7.65 -22.79
N GLN A 18 16.82 -8.87 -22.30
CA GLN A 18 15.51 -9.49 -22.04
C GLN A 18 15.15 -9.51 -20.56
N ASP A 19 16.05 -9.02 -19.70
CA ASP A 19 15.83 -9.03 -18.26
C ASP A 19 14.93 -7.86 -17.86
N LYS A 20 13.91 -8.17 -17.07
CA LYS A 20 13.02 -7.17 -16.51
C LYS A 20 13.63 -6.64 -15.22
N ALA A 21 14.38 -5.55 -15.34
CA ALA A 21 15.05 -4.85 -14.25
C ALA A 21 14.19 -4.78 -12.96
N GLN A 22 12.93 -4.38 -13.15
CA GLN A 22 11.97 -4.21 -12.06
C GLN A 22 11.67 -5.52 -11.32
N GLU A 23 11.42 -6.62 -12.04
CA GLU A 23 11.13 -7.93 -11.43
C GLU A 23 12.35 -8.47 -10.65
N ILE A 24 13.55 -8.22 -11.17
CA ILE A 24 14.81 -8.63 -10.51
C ILE A 24 15.04 -7.84 -9.23
N PHE A 25 14.86 -6.51 -9.24
CA PHE A 25 14.96 -5.68 -8.04
C PHE A 25 13.90 -6.03 -6.99
N GLU A 26 12.67 -6.36 -7.41
CA GLU A 26 11.61 -6.84 -6.52
C GLU A 26 11.98 -8.18 -5.86
N SER A 27 12.54 -9.12 -6.64
CA SER A 27 13.00 -10.41 -6.11
C SER A 27 14.16 -10.28 -5.12
N LEU A 28 15.07 -9.33 -5.34
CA LEU A 28 16.22 -9.07 -4.47
C LEU A 28 15.79 -8.49 -3.13
N ASN A 29 14.83 -7.55 -3.12
CA ASN A 29 14.31 -6.97 -1.88
C ASN A 29 13.54 -7.99 -1.02
N THR A 30 12.94 -9.00 -1.65
CA THR A 30 12.18 -10.06 -0.96
C THR A 30 13.05 -10.91 -0.01
N LYS A 31 14.37 -10.95 -0.17
CA LYS A 31 15.29 -11.77 0.65
C LYS A 31 15.72 -11.14 1.99
N GLY A 32 15.41 -9.86 2.24
CA GLY A 32 15.81 -9.15 3.47
C GLY A 32 14.63 -8.66 4.31
N LEU A 33 13.77 -7.82 3.73
CA LEU A 33 12.49 -7.34 4.28
C LEU A 33 11.54 -7.14 3.10
N PRO A 34 10.35 -7.76 3.08
CA PRO A 34 9.46 -7.64 1.94
C PRO A 34 9.04 -6.19 1.73
N LEU A 35 9.13 -5.70 0.49
CA LEU A 35 8.63 -4.39 0.13
C LEU A 35 7.14 -4.29 0.46
N THR A 36 6.74 -3.13 0.98
CA THR A 36 5.32 -2.86 1.20
C THR A 36 4.60 -2.71 -0.14
N THR A 37 3.27 -2.86 -0.16
CA THR A 37 2.49 -2.56 -1.38
C THR A 37 2.72 -1.11 -1.83
N ALA A 38 2.81 -0.18 -0.89
CA ALA A 38 3.15 1.22 -1.16
C ALA A 38 4.50 1.36 -1.87
N ASP A 39 5.54 0.67 -1.39
CA ASP A 39 6.86 0.70 -2.05
C ASP A 39 6.80 0.14 -3.47
N LEU A 40 6.10 -0.98 -3.67
CA LEU A 40 5.95 -1.61 -4.99
C LEU A 40 5.20 -0.70 -5.97
N VAL A 41 4.12 -0.05 -5.53
CA VAL A 41 3.35 0.91 -6.33
C VAL A 41 4.19 2.13 -6.70
N ARG A 42 4.91 2.73 -5.74
CA ARG A 42 5.84 3.84 -6.01
C ARG A 42 6.86 3.45 -7.07
N ASN A 43 7.50 2.29 -6.87
CA ASN A 43 8.57 1.86 -7.75
C ASN A 43 8.05 1.62 -9.17
N TYR A 44 6.88 0.98 -9.30
CA TYR A 44 6.22 0.80 -10.59
C TYR A 44 5.96 2.12 -11.31
N LEU A 45 5.46 3.13 -10.58
CA LEU A 45 5.12 4.44 -11.16
C LEU A 45 6.36 5.26 -11.56
N LEU A 46 7.44 5.19 -10.78
CA LEU A 46 8.55 6.14 -10.91
C LEU A 46 9.78 5.58 -11.63
N VAL A 47 10.12 4.29 -11.50
CA VAL A 47 11.43 3.76 -11.94
C VAL A 47 11.67 3.94 -13.45
N GLY A 48 10.62 3.92 -14.27
CA GLY A 48 10.71 4.10 -15.73
C GLY A 48 10.89 5.56 -16.19
N LEU A 49 10.81 6.54 -15.30
CA LEU A 49 10.84 7.96 -15.65
C LEU A 49 12.26 8.55 -15.63
N PRO A 50 12.53 9.66 -16.33
CA PRO A 50 13.79 10.40 -16.18
C PRO A 50 14.05 10.84 -14.74
N ARG A 51 15.31 10.91 -14.31
CA ARG A 51 15.68 11.23 -12.91
C ARG A 51 15.11 12.54 -12.38
N ALA A 52 15.04 13.57 -13.21
CA ALA A 52 14.44 14.85 -12.82
C ALA A 52 12.94 14.70 -12.53
N GLU A 53 12.24 13.94 -13.37
CA GLU A 53 10.81 13.70 -13.25
C GLU A 53 10.47 12.79 -12.07
N GLN A 54 11.29 11.76 -11.83
CA GLN A 54 11.18 10.92 -10.63
C GLN A 54 11.20 11.77 -9.35
N ARG A 55 12.13 12.72 -9.27
CA ARG A 55 12.26 13.62 -8.11
C ARG A 55 11.04 14.51 -7.97
N ARG A 56 10.63 15.16 -9.06
CA ARG A 56 9.46 16.06 -9.08
C ARG A 56 8.19 15.34 -8.61
N LEU A 57 7.85 14.21 -9.24
CA LEU A 57 6.63 13.46 -8.89
C LEU A 57 6.69 12.86 -7.49
N TYR A 58 7.87 12.48 -7.02
CA TYR A 58 8.06 12.06 -5.64
C TYR A 58 7.77 13.20 -4.66
N ASP A 59 8.40 14.36 -4.84
CA ASP A 59 8.30 15.48 -3.92
C ASP A 59 6.90 16.12 -3.93
N GLU A 60 6.26 16.22 -5.09
CA GLU A 60 4.96 16.89 -5.27
C GLU A 60 3.76 15.99 -4.92
N TYR A 61 3.88 14.68 -5.08
CA TYR A 61 2.76 13.75 -4.91
C TYR A 61 3.02 12.65 -3.91
N TRP A 62 4.05 11.82 -4.14
CA TRP A 62 4.26 10.63 -3.33
C TRP A 62 4.60 10.94 -1.87
N ASN A 63 5.50 11.89 -1.63
CA ASN A 63 5.92 12.29 -0.30
C ASN A 63 4.77 12.95 0.50
N PRO A 64 3.94 13.84 -0.07
CA PRO A 64 2.73 14.29 0.60
C PRO A 64 1.78 13.15 0.98
N ILE A 65 1.58 12.14 0.12
CA ILE A 65 0.75 10.97 0.43
C ILE A 65 1.25 10.24 1.67
N THR A 66 2.56 9.97 1.76
CA THR A 66 3.13 9.23 2.90
C THR A 66 3.02 10.05 4.19
N LEU A 67 3.30 11.35 4.14
CA LEU A 67 3.24 12.25 5.29
C LEU A 67 1.83 12.37 5.89
N MET A 68 0.76 12.19 5.11
CA MET A 68 -0.63 12.21 5.60
C MET A 68 -0.91 11.15 6.68
N PHE A 69 -0.16 10.05 6.69
CA PHE A 69 -0.36 8.92 7.59
C PHE A 69 0.49 8.96 8.86
N GLY A 70 1.41 9.92 8.98
CA GLY A 70 2.33 10.06 10.12
C GLY A 70 3.22 8.83 10.29
N GLU A 71 3.39 8.37 11.54
CA GLU A 71 4.06 7.10 11.80
C GLU A 71 3.19 5.92 11.32
N ASP A 72 3.64 5.25 10.27
CA ASP A 72 2.98 4.08 9.67
C ASP A 72 3.98 2.94 9.44
N PRO A 73 4.40 2.21 10.50
CA PRO A 73 5.34 1.11 10.38
C PRO A 73 4.84 0.04 9.41
N GLY A 74 5.64 -0.29 8.40
CA GLY A 74 5.24 -1.24 7.33
C GLY A 74 4.17 -0.72 6.38
N ALA A 75 3.93 0.60 6.37
CA ALA A 75 2.96 1.29 5.52
C ALA A 75 1.53 0.70 5.61
N TYR A 76 1.10 0.26 6.80
CA TYR A 76 -0.18 -0.42 6.98
C TYR A 76 -1.37 0.43 6.52
N LYS A 77 -1.42 1.70 6.94
CA LYS A 77 -2.50 2.64 6.58
C LYS A 77 -2.43 2.96 5.09
N LEU A 78 -1.25 3.30 4.57
CA LEU A 78 -1.10 3.61 3.16
C LEU A 78 -1.45 2.41 2.25
N ASN A 79 -1.02 1.20 2.61
CA ASN A 79 -1.38 -0.02 1.88
C ASN A 79 -2.91 -0.23 1.83
N ALA A 80 -3.61 0.03 2.94
CA ALA A 80 -5.06 -0.07 2.99
C ALA A 80 -5.74 1.03 2.14
N GLY A 81 -5.21 2.25 2.14
CA GLY A 81 -5.67 3.36 1.31
C GLY A 81 -5.54 3.05 -0.18
N ILE A 82 -4.36 2.60 -0.62
CA ILE A 82 -4.09 2.16 -2.01
C ILE A 82 -5.05 1.04 -2.42
N ARG A 83 -5.25 0.05 -1.55
CA ARG A 83 -6.19 -1.05 -1.83
C ARG A 83 -7.62 -0.55 -2.02
N MET A 84 -8.09 0.36 -1.16
CA MET A 84 -9.45 0.89 -1.26
C MET A 84 -9.62 1.75 -2.51
N TRP A 85 -8.65 2.62 -2.80
CA TRP A 85 -8.62 3.40 -4.03
C TRP A 85 -8.74 2.49 -5.26
N LEU A 86 -7.91 1.44 -5.31
CA LEU A 86 -7.89 0.51 -6.42
C LEU A 86 -9.21 -0.27 -6.56
N SER A 87 -9.83 -0.70 -5.45
CA SER A 87 -11.14 -1.35 -5.47
C SER A 87 -12.27 -0.47 -5.99
N ILE A 88 -12.14 0.86 -5.90
CA ILE A 88 -13.11 1.81 -6.46
C ILE A 88 -12.84 2.04 -7.95
N ARG A 89 -11.56 2.05 -8.36
CA ARG A 89 -11.14 2.41 -9.71
C ARG A 89 -11.09 1.25 -10.69
N SER A 90 -10.72 0.05 -10.26
CA SER A 90 -10.74 -1.14 -11.11
C SER A 90 -12.14 -1.74 -11.10
N ARG A 91 -12.74 -1.87 -12.29
CA ARG A 91 -14.06 -2.50 -12.45
C ARG A 91 -13.98 -4.03 -12.39
N GLN A 92 -12.81 -4.57 -12.69
CA GLN A 92 -12.61 -6.00 -12.94
C GLN A 92 -11.96 -6.70 -11.75
N THR A 93 -11.27 -5.96 -10.87
CA THR A 93 -10.45 -6.59 -9.83
C THR A 93 -11.14 -6.62 -8.47
N ARG A 94 -11.58 -7.80 -8.06
CA ARG A 94 -11.95 -8.06 -6.66
C ARG A 94 -10.70 -8.37 -5.85
N ILE A 95 -10.20 -7.37 -5.12
CA ILE A 95 -9.04 -7.56 -4.25
C ILE A 95 -9.52 -8.22 -2.95
N HIS A 96 -9.31 -9.52 -2.82
CA HIS A 96 -9.72 -10.28 -1.64
C HIS A 96 -8.69 -10.25 -0.51
N ASP A 97 -7.41 -10.04 -0.83
CA ASP A 97 -6.33 -10.04 0.16
C ASP A 97 -5.25 -8.96 -0.13
N LYS A 98 -4.57 -8.53 0.94
CA LYS A 98 -3.44 -7.60 0.92
C LYS A 98 -2.34 -8.06 -0.02
N SER A 99 -2.04 -9.36 -0.07
CA SER A 99 -0.99 -9.93 -0.92
C SER A 99 -1.25 -9.74 -2.42
N GLN A 100 -2.51 -9.56 -2.83
CA GLN A 100 -2.91 -9.43 -4.23
C GLN A 100 -2.96 -7.99 -4.72
N THR A 101 -2.88 -7.01 -3.81
CA THR A 101 -3.06 -5.58 -4.13
C THR A 101 -2.10 -5.09 -5.22
N TYR A 102 -0.83 -5.53 -5.19
CA TYR A 102 0.14 -5.10 -6.20
C TYR A 102 -0.12 -5.74 -7.57
N ASN A 103 -0.49 -7.02 -7.62
CA ASN A 103 -0.81 -7.67 -8.90
C ASN A 103 -2.08 -7.07 -9.52
N ALA A 104 -3.08 -6.77 -8.69
CA ALA A 104 -4.26 -6.02 -9.06
C ALA A 104 -3.89 -4.65 -9.65
N PHE A 105 -2.96 -3.94 -9.00
CA PHE A 105 -2.50 -2.64 -9.48
C PHE A 105 -1.84 -2.73 -10.85
N LYS A 106 -0.95 -3.72 -11.07
CA LYS A 106 -0.32 -3.95 -12.38
C LYS A 106 -1.35 -4.26 -13.47
N ALA A 107 -2.35 -5.09 -13.16
CA ALA A 107 -3.43 -5.41 -14.08
C ALA A 107 -4.23 -4.15 -14.45
N TYR A 108 -4.62 -3.35 -13.46
CA TYR A 108 -5.27 -2.06 -13.67
C TYR A 108 -4.46 -1.12 -14.58
N MET A 109 -3.16 -0.95 -14.30
CA MET A 109 -2.28 -0.10 -15.09
C MET A 109 -2.13 -0.56 -16.54
N THR A 110 -2.19 -1.87 -16.80
CA THR A 110 -1.99 -2.43 -18.14
C THR A 110 -3.29 -2.53 -18.95
N GLN A 111 -4.42 -2.77 -18.27
CA GLN A 111 -5.68 -3.17 -18.92
C GLN A 111 -6.76 -2.09 -18.88
N GLU A 112 -6.76 -1.23 -17.86
CA GLU A 112 -7.85 -0.26 -17.61
C GLU A 112 -7.38 1.19 -17.66
N TYR A 113 -6.18 1.49 -17.16
CA TYR A 113 -5.68 2.85 -17.04
C TYR A 113 -5.14 3.39 -18.38
N GLN A 114 -5.54 4.59 -18.75
CA GLN A 114 -5.14 5.26 -20.01
C GLN A 114 -4.54 6.66 -19.80
N GLY A 115 -4.48 7.13 -18.55
CA GLY A 115 -3.96 8.45 -18.20
C GLY A 115 -2.44 8.47 -18.00
N THR A 116 -1.93 9.63 -17.59
CA THR A 116 -0.52 9.80 -17.25
C THR A 116 -0.22 9.36 -15.81
N VAL A 117 1.05 9.08 -15.50
CA VAL A 117 1.47 8.76 -14.12
C VAL A 117 1.12 9.90 -13.16
N GLU A 118 1.23 11.15 -13.61
CA GLU A 118 0.93 12.34 -12.79
C GLU A 118 -0.56 12.46 -12.46
N GLU A 119 -1.44 12.23 -13.44
CA GLU A 119 -2.89 12.20 -13.21
C GLU A 119 -3.28 11.13 -12.19
N LEU A 120 -2.67 9.94 -12.28
CA LEU A 120 -2.86 8.87 -11.29
C LEU A 120 -2.42 9.29 -9.90
N LEU A 121 -1.23 9.89 -9.80
CA LEU A 121 -0.66 10.34 -8.54
C LEU A 121 -1.47 11.46 -7.90
N ASP A 122 -1.99 12.40 -8.68
CA ASP A 122 -2.87 13.47 -8.20
C ASP A 122 -4.19 12.92 -7.65
N GLU A 123 -4.78 11.97 -8.38
CA GLU A 123 -6.00 11.32 -7.98
C GLU A 123 -5.80 10.46 -6.71
N LEU A 124 -4.75 9.66 -6.66
CA LEU A 124 -4.39 8.85 -5.51
C LEU A 124 -4.12 9.74 -4.29
N ARG A 125 -3.43 10.87 -4.47
CA ARG A 125 -3.22 11.87 -3.42
C ARG A 125 -4.52 12.42 -2.87
N SER A 126 -5.42 12.83 -3.76
CA SER A 126 -6.74 13.35 -3.39
C SER A 126 -7.56 12.31 -2.63
N PHE A 127 -7.52 11.06 -3.08
CA PHE A 127 -8.19 9.96 -2.38
C PHE A 127 -7.59 9.68 -1.00
N CYS A 128 -6.26 9.57 -0.90
CA CYS A 128 -5.56 9.32 0.35
C CYS A 128 -5.79 10.43 1.37
N LEU A 129 -5.86 11.70 0.95
CA LEU A 129 -6.23 12.82 1.81
C LEU A 129 -7.63 12.61 2.40
N MET A 130 -8.63 12.36 1.55
CA MET A 130 -10.00 12.11 2.00
C MET A 130 -10.11 10.88 2.90
N TRP A 131 -9.36 9.83 2.60
CA TRP A 131 -9.37 8.59 3.36
C TRP A 131 -8.69 8.75 4.73
N ALA A 132 -7.55 9.45 4.79
CA ALA A 132 -6.82 9.73 6.04
C ALA A 132 -7.66 10.58 7.00
N GLU A 133 -8.36 11.61 6.51
CA GLU A 133 -9.24 12.45 7.31
C GLU A 133 -10.43 11.65 7.87
N ASN A 134 -11.02 10.76 7.06
CA ASN A 134 -12.07 9.85 7.54
C ASN A 134 -11.56 8.85 8.59
N TYR A 135 -10.31 8.40 8.48
CA TYR A 135 -9.68 7.51 9.47
C TYR A 135 -9.51 8.22 10.82
N LYS A 136 -8.96 9.45 10.82
CA LYS A 136 -8.84 10.29 12.02
C LYS A 136 -10.19 10.55 12.68
N PHE A 137 -11.24 10.82 11.89
CA PHE A 137 -12.58 11.04 12.44
C PHE A 137 -13.20 9.77 13.04
N ASN A 138 -12.88 8.59 12.51
CA ASN A 138 -13.39 7.32 13.04
C ASN A 138 -12.57 6.78 14.23
N GLU A 139 -11.29 7.13 14.39
CA GLU A 139 -10.58 6.96 15.67
C GLU A 139 -11.28 7.77 16.78
N VAL A 140 -11.75 8.99 16.47
CA VAL A 140 -12.60 9.79 17.38
C VAL A 140 -13.98 9.13 17.61
N LYS A 141 -14.42 8.20 16.76
CA LYS A 141 -15.62 7.38 17.00
C LYS A 141 -15.35 6.10 17.79
N GLU A 142 -14.14 5.54 17.81
CA GLU A 142 -13.81 4.47 18.76
C GLU A 142 -13.91 4.96 20.22
N PHE A 143 -13.59 6.23 20.47
CA PHE A 143 -13.87 6.89 21.76
C PHE A 143 -15.34 7.36 21.93
N ARG A 144 -16.13 7.28 20.86
CA ARG A 144 -17.58 7.52 20.84
C ARG A 144 -18.38 6.24 20.57
N CYS A 145 -17.79 5.06 20.79
CA CYS A 145 -18.53 3.84 21.04
C CYS A 145 -19.44 4.13 22.25
N MET A 146 -20.72 4.29 21.99
CA MET A 146 -21.68 4.84 22.94
C MET A 146 -21.62 4.13 24.31
N LYS A 147 -21.86 4.90 25.37
CA LYS A 147 -21.98 4.42 26.75
C LYS A 147 -22.99 3.28 26.96
N TRP A 148 -23.86 2.94 25.98
CA TRP A 148 -24.88 1.89 26.11
C TRP A 148 -24.35 0.46 25.98
N ALA A 149 -23.11 0.25 25.50
CA ALA A 149 -22.51 -1.08 25.34
C ALA A 149 -21.67 -1.52 26.56
N LYS A 150 -21.48 -0.66 27.57
CA LYS A 150 -20.90 -1.06 28.86
C LYS A 150 -22.00 -1.74 29.70
N GLY A 151 -21.93 -3.07 29.82
CA GLY A 151 -22.75 -3.85 30.75
C GLY A 151 -23.95 -4.61 30.15
N LYS A 152 -24.04 -4.79 28.83
CA LYS A 152 -25.08 -5.67 28.26
C LYS A 152 -24.56 -7.11 28.11
N SER A 153 -25.43 -8.07 28.46
CA SER A 153 -25.14 -9.51 28.51
C SER A 153 -24.75 -10.10 27.14
N THR A 154 -23.70 -10.92 27.16
CA THR A 154 -23.20 -11.73 26.04
C THR A 154 -24.21 -12.82 25.66
N THR A 155 -25.28 -12.47 24.95
CA THR A 155 -26.33 -13.45 24.56
C THR A 155 -26.41 -13.66 23.04
N LEU A 156 -25.38 -13.30 22.28
CA LEU A 156 -25.30 -13.53 20.84
C LEU A 156 -24.07 -14.35 20.44
N LEU A 157 -23.79 -15.42 21.18
CA LEU A 157 -23.01 -16.54 20.65
C LEU A 157 -23.98 -17.70 20.38
N PRO A 158 -24.03 -18.24 19.15
CA PRO A 158 -24.87 -19.40 18.86
C PRO A 158 -24.30 -20.61 19.60
N GLN A 159 -25.17 -21.33 20.30
CA GLN A 159 -24.80 -22.51 21.06
C GLN A 159 -24.64 -23.68 20.08
N TRP A 160 -23.42 -23.93 19.65
CA TRP A 160 -23.10 -25.13 18.86
C TRP A 160 -23.38 -26.36 19.72
N GLY A 161 -24.39 -27.14 19.31
CA GLY A 161 -24.80 -28.36 19.99
C GLY A 161 -23.72 -29.43 19.94
N HIS A 162 -23.49 -30.06 21.09
CA HIS A 162 -22.76 -31.31 21.25
C HIS A 162 -23.65 -32.32 22.03
N PRO A 163 -23.31 -33.63 22.01
CA PRO A 163 -24.22 -34.68 21.55
C PRO A 163 -24.96 -35.47 22.65
N SER A 164 -25.93 -36.27 22.18
CA SER A 164 -26.46 -37.53 22.73
C SER A 164 -27.35 -37.53 23.98
N GLY A 165 -28.44 -38.30 23.87
CA GLY A 165 -28.89 -39.18 24.96
C GLY A 165 -30.34 -39.01 25.41
N PHE A 166 -31.13 -40.07 25.17
CA PHE A 166 -32.47 -40.41 25.64
C PHE A 166 -33.68 -39.84 24.89
#